data_AF-A0A1I1DHV9-F1
#
_entry.id   AF-A0A1I1DHV9-F1
#
_cell.length_a   1.000
_cell.length_b   1.000
_cell.length_c   1.000
_cell.angle_alpha   90.00
_cell.angle_beta   90.00
_cell.angle_gamma   90.00
#
_symmetry.space_group_name_H-M   'P 1'
#
loop_
_entity.id
_entity.type
_entity.pdbx_description
1 polymer ?
#
loop_
_entity_poly.entity_id
_entity_poly.type
_entity_poly.pdbx_seq_one_letter_code
_entity_poly.pdbx_strand_id
1 'polypeptide(L)' 'MKQELIGPTAALTVAILARYKSDSDELPNNVISSAFAQAYQALLEGMQRVDQENPPEQGQASVEPLRM' A
#
# COMPACT_ATOMS: atom_id res chain seq x y z
N MET A 1 -4.23 9.82 -4.84
CA MET A 1 -3.06 9.04 -4.37
C MET A 1 -2.96 8.89 -2.86
N LYS A 2 -2.71 9.93 -2.03
CA LYS A 2 -2.52 9.73 -0.56
C LYS A 2 -3.76 9.22 0.21
N GLN A 3 -4.96 9.58 -0.22
CA GLN A 3 -6.21 9.11 0.41
C GLN A 3 -6.56 7.65 0.05
N GLU A 4 -6.01 7.11 -1.04
CA GLU A 4 -6.36 5.78 -1.55
C GLU A 4 -5.65 4.65 -0.78
N LEU A 5 -4.57 4.97 -0.06
CA LEU A 5 -3.77 3.99 0.66
C LEU A 5 -4.25 3.73 2.10
N ILE A 6 -5.12 4.58 2.64
CA ILE A 6 -5.58 4.48 4.04
C ILE A 6 -6.34 3.16 4.27
N GLY A 7 -7.24 2.79 3.36
CA GLY A 7 -8.00 1.53 3.44
C GLY A 7 -7.11 0.28 3.42
N PRO A 8 -6.26 0.08 2.40
CA PRO A 8 -5.32 -1.04 2.33
C PRO A 8 -4.36 -1.09 3.54
N THR A 9 -3.87 0.08 3.98
CA THR A 9 -3.00 0.18 5.16
C THR A 9 -3.73 -0.28 6.43
N ALA A 10 -4.98 0.14 6.63
CA ALA A 10 -5.79 -0.28 7.78
C ALA A 10 -6.03 -1.80 7.76
N ALA A 11 -6.31 -2.40 6.60
CA ALA A 11 -6.48 -3.84 6.46
C ALA A 11 -5.20 -4.62 6.82
N LEU A 12 -4.05 -4.18 6.30
CA LEU A 12 -2.73 -4.73 6.66
C LEU A 12 -2.43 -4.58 8.15
N THR A 13 -2.77 -3.43 8.74
CA THR A 13 -2.60 -3.17 10.17
C THR A 13 -3.37 -4.18 11.01
N VAL A 14 -4.64 -4.43 10.68
CA VAL A 14 -5.47 -5.43 11.38
C VAL A 14 -4.85 -6.83 11.26
N ALA A 15 -4.34 -7.19 10.08
CA ALA A 15 -3.69 -8.49 9.86
C ALA A 15 -2.38 -8.62 10.67
N ILE A 16 -1.59 -7.56 10.80
CA ILE A 16 -0.40 -7.50 11.65
C ILE A 16 -0.81 -7.68 13.11
N LEU A 17 -1.76 -6.88 13.59
CA LEU A 17 -2.23 -6.90 14.98
C LEU A 17 -2.91 -8.22 15.37
N ALA A 18 -3.58 -8.89 14.44
CA ALA A 18 -4.19 -10.20 14.67
C ALA A 18 -3.16 -11.27 15.07
N ARG A 19 -1.89 -11.12 14.69
CA ARG A 19 -0.80 -12.01 15.11
C ARG A 19 -0.31 -11.77 16.53
N TYR A 20 -0.57 -10.58 17.08
CA TYR A 20 -0.20 -10.20 18.45
C TYR A 20 -1.32 -10.48 19.46
N LYS A 21 -2.53 -10.80 18.98
CA LYS A 21 -3.69 -11.01 19.82
C LYS A 21 -3.61 -12.38 20.49
N SER A 22 -2.92 -12.43 21.63
CA SER A 22 -3.23 -13.41 22.67
C SER A 22 -4.51 -12.96 23.36
N ASP A 23 -5.38 -13.91 23.68
CA ASP A 23 -6.70 -13.68 24.28
C ASP A 23 -6.75 -12.52 25.29
N SER A 24 -7.58 -11.52 24.99
CA SER A 24 -8.19 -10.60 25.97
C SER A 24 -7.47 -9.35 26.50
N ASP A 25 -6.35 -8.87 25.95
CA ASP A 25 -5.88 -7.50 26.27
C ASP A 25 -6.07 -6.51 25.12
N GLU A 26 -6.62 -5.32 25.45
CA GLU A 26 -6.64 -4.18 24.54
C GLU A 26 -5.20 -3.82 24.16
N LEU A 27 -4.96 -3.68 22.85
CA LEU A 27 -3.65 -3.30 22.36
C LEU A 27 -3.39 -1.83 22.68
N PRO A 28 -2.24 -1.48 23.27
CA PRO A 28 -1.95 -0.09 23.58
C PRO A 28 -1.78 0.73 22.30
N ASN A 29 -2.17 2.00 22.35
CA ASN A 29 -2.21 2.89 21.18
C ASN A 29 -0.86 3.00 20.43
N ASN A 30 0.26 2.90 21.15
CA ASN A 30 1.59 2.89 20.55
C ASN A 30 1.85 1.67 19.67
N VAL A 31 1.32 0.49 20.06
CA VAL A 31 1.42 -0.75 19.27
C VAL A 31 0.56 -0.65 18.01
N ILE A 32 -0.66 -0.15 18.15
CA ILE A 32 -1.56 0.09 16.99
C ILE A 32 -0.92 1.07 16.00
N SER A 33 -0.37 2.18 16.51
CA SER A 33 0.27 3.21 15.68
C SER A 33 1.52 2.68 14.99
N SER A 34 2.32 1.88 15.70
CA SER A 34 3.51 1.23 15.14
C SER A 34 3.15 0.24 14.03
N ALA A 35 2.13 -0.59 14.24
CA ALA A 35 1.65 -1.53 13.23
C ALA A 35 1.11 -0.81 11.99
N PHE A 36 0.43 0.32 12.17
CA PHE A 36 -0.06 1.13 11.06
C PHE A 36 1.07 1.75 10.24
N ALA A 37 2.09 2.30 10.91
CA ALA A 37 3.26 2.84 10.23
C ALA A 37 4.00 1.75 9.43
N GLN A 38 4.16 0.56 10.00
CA GLN A 38 4.78 -0.59 9.32
C GLN A 38 3.97 -1.03 8.10
N ALA A 39 2.65 -1.14 8.25
CA ALA A 39 1.75 -1.47 7.14
C ALA A 39 1.85 -0.46 6.00
N TYR A 40 1.89 0.83 6.32
CA TYR A 40 1.99 1.90 5.34
C TYR A 40 3.33 1.86 4.58
N GLN A 41 4.44 1.66 5.30
CA GLN A 41 5.76 1.53 4.68
C GLN A 41 5.85 0.30 3.78
N ALA A 42 5.38 -0.86 4.24
CA ALA A 42 5.38 -2.09 3.44
C ALA A 42 4.54 -1.94 2.16
N LEU A 43 3.42 -1.21 2.22
CA LEU A 43 2.60 -0.93 1.05
C LEU A 43 3.33 -0.03 0.05
N LEU A 44 3.98 1.04 0.52
CA LEU A 44 4.79 1.91 -0.34
C LEU A 44 5.95 1.16 -1.00
N GLU A 45 6.65 0.32 -0.25
CA GLU A 45 7.72 -0.53 -0.79
C GLU A 45 7.20 -1.52 -1.83
N GLY A 46 6.05 -2.16 -1.57
CA GLY A 46 5.41 -3.07 -2.50
C GLY A 46 5.02 -2.38 -3.80
N MET A 47 4.42 -1.18 -3.73
CA MET A 47 4.09 -0.38 -4.90
C MET A 47 5.34 0.00 -5.70
N GLN A 48 6.40 0.45 -5.03
CA GLN A 48 7.66 0.78 -5.71
C GLN A 48 8.29 -0.43 -6.42
N ARG A 49 8.20 -1.63 -5.83
CA ARG A 49 8.68 -2.85 -6.49
C ARG A 49 7.84 -3.19 -7.71
N VAL A 50 6.51 -3.11 -7.60
CA VAL A 50 5.61 -3.35 -8.74
C VAL A 50 5.90 -2.35 -9.88
N ASP A 51 6.14 -1.08 -9.57
CA ASP A 51 6.49 -0.05 -10.57
C ASP A 51 7.87 -0.32 -11.22
N GLN A 52 8.82 -0.90 -10.48
CA GLN A 52 10.14 -1.28 -11.01
C GLN A 52 10.08 -2.55 -11.88
N GLU A 53 9.24 -3.52 -11.49
CA GLU A 53 9.06 -4.81 -12.18
C GLU A 53 8.09 -4.71 -13.36
N ASN A 54 7.18 -3.74 -13.33
CA ASN A 54 6.25 -3.37 -14.40
C ASN A 54 6.41 -1.87 -14.68
N PRO A 55 7.55 -1.45 -15.28
CA PRO A 55 7.70 -0.06 -15.67
C PRO A 55 6.52 0.29 -16.58
N PRO A 56 5.80 1.40 -16.31
CA PRO A 56 4.73 1.82 -17.20
C PRO A 56 5.32 1.92 -18.61
N GLU A 57 4.69 1.26 -19.57
CA GLU A 57 5.09 1.31 -20.97
C GLU A 57 5.09 2.78 -21.44
N GLN A 58 6.24 3.44 -21.33
CA GLN A 58 6.52 4.68 -22.04
C GLN A 58 6.66 4.29 -23.51
N GLY A 59 5.53 4.14 -24.21
CA GLY A 59 5.58 3.54 -25.54
C GLY A 59 4.29 3.42 -26.35
N GLN A 60 3.17 4.07 -26.00
CA GLN A 60 2.19 4.41 -27.03
C GLN A 60 2.42 5.85 -27.47
N ALA A 61 3.32 5.96 -28.44
CA ALA A 61 3.65 7.18 -29.13
C ALA A 61 2.38 7.89 -29.61
N SER A 62 2.29 9.17 -29.25
CA SER A 62 1.54 10.14 -30.03
C SER A 62 2.00 10.08 -31.48
N VAL A 63 1.18 9.52 -32.36
CA VAL A 63 1.17 9.88 -33.78
C VAL A 63 -0.29 9.87 -34.26
N GLU A 64 -1.01 10.95 -33.98
CA GLU A 64 -1.96 11.45 -34.98
C GLU A 64 -1.14 12.02 -36.15
N PRO A 65 -1.61 11.96 -37.42
CA PRO A 65 -2.87 12.60 -37.79
C PRO A 65 -3.72 11.87 -38.84
N LEU A 66 -4.97 12.35 -38.93
CA LEU A 66 -5.97 12.21 -39.99
C LEU A 66 -5.52 11.48 -41.28
N ARG A 67 -6.26 10.43 -41.67
CA ARG A 67 -6.31 9.97 -43.06
C ARG A 67 -7.73 10.08 -43.62
N MET A 68 -7.82 11.01 -44.58
CA MET A 68 -8.78 11.26 -45.68
C MET A 68 -10.25 10.90 -45.48
#